data_AF-A0A2I0ERJ5-F1
#
_entry.id   AF-A0A2I0ERJ5-F1
#
_cell.length_a   1.000
_cell.length_b   1.000
_cell.length_c   1.000
_cell.angle_alpha   90.00
_cell.angle_beta   90.00
_cell.angle_gamma   90.00
#
_symmetry.space_group_name_H-M   'P 1'
#
loop_
_entity.id
_entity.type
_entity.pdbx_description
1 polymer ?
#
loop_
_entity_poly.entity_id
_entity_poly.type
_entity_poly.pdbx_seq_one_letter_code
_entity_poly.pdbx_strand_id
1 'polypeptide(L)' 'MKFVKGMYIVLILFMIVNFLSVFVLNNDYSGIASWMNVLLFLLGSVFYINARHVFKRESQ' A
#
# COMPACT_ATOMS: atom_id res chain seq x y z
N MET A 1 -0.61 -16.75 6.68
CA MET A 1 -0.13 -15.38 7.00
C MET A 1 0.60 -14.63 5.86
N LYS A 2 0.92 -15.25 4.71
CA LYS A 2 1.67 -14.57 3.62
C LYS A 2 0.96 -13.32 3.07
N PHE A 3 -0.37 -13.34 2.95
CA PHE A 3 -1.16 -12.20 2.48
C PHE A 3 -1.20 -11.04 3.48
N VAL A 4 -1.25 -11.34 4.78
CA VAL A 4 -1.17 -10.34 5.85
C VAL A 4 0.19 -9.64 5.82
N LYS A 5 1.29 -10.40 5.63
CA LYS A 5 2.62 -9.82 5.39
C LYS A 5 2.64 -8.88 4.18
N GLY A 6 1.97 -9.25 3.08
CA GLY A 6 1.84 -8.40 1.88
C GLY A 6 1.17 -7.06 2.18
N MET A 7 0.09 -7.06 2.97
CA MET A 7 -0.57 -5.82 3.40
C MET A 7 0.34 -4.90 4.22
N TYR A 8 1.08 -5.45 5.18
CA TYR A 8 2.02 -4.67 5.99
C TYR A 8 3.15 -4.08 5.14
N ILE A 9 3.66 -4.81 4.15
CA ILE A 9 4.68 -4.32 3.22
C ILE A 9 4.16 -3.11 2.44
N VAL A 10 2.94 -3.19 1.88
CA VAL A 10 2.34 -2.07 1.14
C VAL A 10 2.15 -0.85 2.04
N LEU A 11 1.78 -1.05 3.30
CA LEU A 11 1.58 0.02 4.28
C LEU A 11 2.89 0.74 4.62
N ILE A 12 3.99 -0.01 4.78
CA ILE A 12 5.33 0.55 4.97
C ILE A 12 5.77 1.35 3.74
N LEU A 13 5.56 0.81 2.54
CA LEU A 13 5.85 1.52 1.29
C LEU A 13 5.04 2.82 1.15
N PHE A 14 3.77 2.81 1.54
CA PHE A 14 2.92 4.01 1.54
C PHE A 14 3.49 5.09 2.47
N MET A 15 3.94 4.72 3.67
CA MET A 15 4.61 5.65 4.59
C MET A 15 5.92 6.21 4.03
N ILE A 16 6.75 5.37 3.40
CA ILE A 16 8.04 5.80 2.82
C ILE A 16 7.82 6.80 1.69
N VAL A 17 6.87 6.53 0.78
CA VAL A 17 6.56 7.43 -0.33
C VAL A 17 6.04 8.78 0.18
N ASN A 18 5.17 8.75 1.19
CA ASN A 18 4.65 9.98 1.80
C ASN A 18 5.77 10.80 2.46
N PHE A 19 6.64 10.13 3.21
CA PHE A 19 7.79 10.77 3.85
C PHE A 19 8.75 11.40 2.83
N LEU A 20 9.14 10.65 1.79
CA LEU A 20 9.98 11.16 0.71
C LEU A 20 9.35 12.36 0.02
N SER A 21 8.04 12.30 -0.26
CA SER A 21 7.31 13.40 -0.89
C SER A 21 7.38 14.71 -0.10
N VAL A 22 7.22 14.63 1.22
CA VAL A 22 7.15 15.81 2.08
C VAL A 22 8.55 16.32 2.45
N PHE A 23 9.45 15.42 2.86
CA PHE A 23 10.73 15.80 3.45
C PHE A 23 11.89 15.89 2.46
N VAL A 24 11.86 15.09 1.38
CA VAL A 24 12.97 15.04 0.41
C VAL A 24 12.66 15.82 -0.85
N LEU A 25 11.43 15.72 -1.34
CA LEU A 25 11.00 16.35 -2.60
C LEU A 25 10.40 17.75 -2.40
N ASN A 26 10.35 18.26 -1.17
CA ASN A 26 9.92 19.62 -0.82
C ASN A 26 8.61 20.06 -1.53
N ASN A 27 7.71 19.10 -1.77
CA ASN A 27 6.44 19.30 -2.47
C ASN A 27 6.54 19.66 -3.98
N ASP A 28 7.73 19.80 -4.57
CA ASP A 28 7.90 20.10 -6.01
C ASP A 28 7.37 18.97 -6.90
N TYR A 29 7.46 17.73 -6.42
CA TYR A 29 6.99 16.52 -7.12
C TYR A 29 5.71 15.92 -6.49
N SER A 30 4.95 16.75 -5.78
CA SER A 30 3.69 16.41 -5.10
C SER A 30 2.70 15.61 -5.98
N GLY A 31 2.62 15.97 -7.27
CA GLY A 31 1.75 15.29 -8.23
C GLY A 31 2.14 13.82 -8.43
N ILE A 32 3.43 13.55 -8.70
CA ILE A 32 3.93 12.19 -8.94
C ILE A 32 3.85 11.34 -7.68
N ALA A 33 4.18 11.92 -6.52
CA ALA A 33 4.03 11.24 -5.24
C ALA A 33 2.57 10.87 -4.93
N SER A 34 1.62 11.76 -5.25
CA SER A 34 0.19 11.46 -5.13
C SER A 34 -0.24 10.31 -6.03
N TRP A 35 0.21 10.29 -7.28
CA TRP A 35 -0.06 9.17 -8.21
C TRP A 35 0.56 7.85 -7.73
N MET A 36 1.76 7.87 -7.16
CA MET A 36 2.37 6.69 -6.53
C MET A 36 1.57 6.20 -5.33
N ASN A 37 1.08 7.10 -4.48
CA ASN A 37 0.21 6.73 -3.36
C ASN A 37 -1.09 6.08 -3.85
N VAL A 38 -1.71 6.59 -4.92
CA VAL A 38 -2.89 5.95 -5.52
C VAL A 38 -2.60 4.53 -6.00
N LEU A 39 -1.46 4.32 -6.67
CA LEU A 39 -1.02 2.98 -7.09
C LEU A 39 -0.81 2.03 -5.91
N LEU A 40 -0.13 2.51 -4.85
CA LEU A 40 0.08 1.75 -3.62
C LEU A 40 -1.24 1.42 -2.91
N PHE A 41 -2.20 2.34 -2.90
CA PHE A 41 -3.51 2.13 -2.33
C PHE A 41 -4.30 1.05 -3.07
N LEU A 42 -4.27 1.06 -4.41
CA LEU A 42 -4.90 0.03 -5.24
C LEU A 42 -4.25 -1.34 -5.01
N LEU A 43 -2.91 -1.40 -4.97
CA LEU A 43 -2.18 -2.63 -4.63
C LEU A 43 -2.56 -3.16 -3.24
N GLY A 44 -2.63 -2.29 -2.24
CA GLY A 44 -3.06 -2.65 -0.89
C GLY A 44 -4.48 -3.19 -0.84
N SER A 45 -5.39 -2.60 -1.63
CA SER A 45 -6.78 -3.07 -1.76
C SER A 45 -6.87 -4.45 -2.40
N VAL A 46 -6.08 -4.74 -3.44
CA VAL A 46 -6.00 -6.07 -4.04
C VAL A 46 -5.45 -7.09 -3.04
N PHE A 47 -4.40 -6.74 -2.30
CA PHE A 47 -3.86 -7.60 -1.22
C PHE A 47 -4.90 -7.86 -0.12
N TYR A 48 -5.68 -6.85 0.26
CA TYR A 48 -6.76 -6.99 1.24
C TYR A 48 -7.85 -7.95 0.76
N ILE A 49 -8.35 -7.76 -0.46
CA ILE A 49 -9.39 -8.63 -1.03
C ILE A 49 -8.89 -10.07 -1.11
N ASN A 50 -7.63 -10.27 -1.54
CA ASN A 50 -7.03 -11.59 -1.63
C ASN A 50 -6.87 -12.23 -0.24
N ALA A 51 -6.38 -11.48 0.75
CA ALA A 51 -6.31 -11.94 2.13
C ALA A 51 -7.69 -12.35 2.67
N ARG A 52 -8.71 -11.51 2.45
CA ARG A 52 -10.09 -11.77 2.90
C ARG A 52 -10.70 -13.01 2.24
N HIS A 53 -10.45 -13.22 0.95
CA HIS A 53 -10.92 -14.42 0.26
C HIS A 53 -10.26 -15.69 0.77
N VAL A 54 -8.96 -15.64 1.05
CA VAL A 54 -8.21 -16.78 1.60
C VAL A 54 -8.71 -17.11 3.01
N PHE A 55 -8.86 -16.10 3.88
CA PHE A 55 -9.44 -16.30 5.21
C PHE A 55 -10.86 -16.89 5.16
N LYS A 56 -11.71 -16.44 4.22
CA LYS A 56 -13.07 -16.96 4.05
C LYS A 56 -13.10 -18.43 3.59
N ARG A 57 -12.12 -18.85 2.78
CA ARG A 57 -11.98 -20.25 2.33
C ARG A 57 -11.46 -21.18 3.41
N GLU A 58 -10.63 -20.68 4.33
CA GLU A 58 -10.04 -21.47 5.42
C GLU A 58 -11.02 -21.65 6.60
N SER A 59 -12.09 -20.85 6.66
CA SER A 59 -13.17 -20.94 7.65
C SER A 59 -14.40 -21.76 7.20
N GLN A 60 -14.39 -22.33 5.98
CA GLN A 60 -15.44 -23.24 5.47
C GLN A 60 -14.92 -24.68 5.49
#